data_AF-A0A7Y5C539-F1
#
_entry.id   AF-A0A7Y5C539-F1
#
_cell.length_a   1.000
_cell.length_b   1.000
_cell.length_c   1.000
_cell.angle_alpha   90.00
_cell.angle_beta   90.00
_cell.angle_gamma   90.00
#
_symmetry.space_group_name_H-M   'P 1'
#
loop_
_entity.id
_entity.type
_entity.pdbx_description
1 polymer ?
#
loop_
_entity_poly.entity_id
_entity_poly.type
_entity_poly.pdbx_seq_one_letter_code
_entity_poly.pdbx_strand_id
1 'polypeptide(L)'
;MQDTIARRELLAMTGAVVAARAFGAPAEAETRKAYKIVGIGCSPRKGKTTTEALKICLAAAQEQVKGIETELIELADMSIPAYIAAGVPLKEGERDDFPALQAKLSDDTIIGIIVGSPVYFGTMSALCKAFLDRCMAFRADGFRWQNKVVGALAVGSSRNGGQELTVQSIKTALLGQDVIAVGTGQPSVRIGATLWNQDDSIADDSFGIGTAKDLGRHVAQVAMKMWA
;
A
#
# COMPACT_ATOMS: atom_id res chain seq x y z
N MET A 1 -47.08 -20.16 -13.47
CA MET A 1 -46.95 -19.17 -14.56
C MET A 1 -45.51 -18.73 -14.60
N GLN A 2 -44.70 -19.48 -15.33
CA GLN A 2 -43.41 -19.01 -15.84
C GLN A 2 -43.75 -18.08 -17.00
N ASP A 3 -43.15 -16.89 -17.05
CA ASP A 3 -43.07 -16.19 -18.32
C ASP A 3 -41.66 -15.68 -18.55
N THR A 4 -41.12 -16.17 -19.66
CA THR A 4 -39.72 -16.13 -20.05
C THR A 4 -39.65 -15.06 -21.12
N ILE A 5 -39.35 -13.81 -20.76
CA ILE A 5 -39.18 -12.76 -21.77
C ILE A 5 -37.83 -12.98 -22.46
N ALA A 6 -37.94 -13.22 -23.77
CA ALA A 6 -36.96 -13.84 -24.62
C ALA A 6 -35.79 -12.91 -25.00
N ARG A 7 -34.60 -13.52 -25.08
CA ARG A 7 -33.32 -12.99 -25.58
C ARG A 7 -33.31 -12.63 -27.08
N ARG A 8 -34.38 -12.08 -27.66
CA ARG A 8 -34.49 -11.93 -29.13
C ARG A 8 -35.01 -10.59 -29.67
N GLU A 9 -35.11 -9.55 -28.86
CA GLU A 9 -35.58 -8.22 -29.32
C GLU A 9 -34.61 -7.06 -29.04
N LEU A 10 -33.30 -7.27 -29.25
CA LEU A 10 -32.36 -6.13 -29.26
C LEU A 10 -31.33 -6.26 -30.39
N LEU A 11 -31.81 -6.64 -31.57
CA LEU A 11 -31.00 -6.80 -32.78
C LEU A 11 -31.82 -6.42 -34.02
N ALA A 12 -32.32 -5.17 -34.07
CA ALA A 12 -32.83 -4.57 -35.30
C ALA A 12 -33.09 -3.05 -35.15
N MET A 13 -32.06 -2.23 -34.99
CA MET A 13 -32.09 -0.82 -35.46
C MET A 13 -30.68 -0.38 -35.85
N THR A 14 -30.25 -0.83 -37.03
CA THR A 14 -29.16 -0.21 -37.80
C THR A 14 -29.71 1.05 -38.47
N GLY A 15 -29.52 2.20 -37.82
CA GLY A 15 -29.58 3.52 -38.45
C GLY A 15 -28.17 4.08 -38.58
N ALA A 16 -27.64 4.04 -39.80
CA ALA A 16 -26.30 4.52 -40.14
C ALA A 16 -26.17 6.03 -39.91
N VAL A 17 -25.26 6.44 -39.03
CA VAL A 17 -24.64 7.77 -39.05
C VAL A 17 -23.13 7.55 -39.09
N VAL A 18 -22.56 7.62 -40.28
CA VAL A 18 -21.11 7.73 -40.48
C VAL A 18 -20.73 9.16 -40.12
N ALA A 19 -20.41 9.40 -38.85
CA ALA A 19 -19.74 10.63 -38.45
C ALA A 19 -18.24 10.44 -38.73
N ALA A 20 -17.75 11.09 -39.79
CA ALA A 20 -16.32 11.25 -40.04
C ALA A 20 -15.70 11.93 -38.81
N ARG A 21 -14.97 11.17 -37.98
CA ARG A 21 -14.13 11.77 -36.94
C ARG A 21 -12.87 12.31 -37.61
N ALA A 22 -12.76 13.63 -37.56
CA ALA A 22 -11.60 14.38 -37.99
C ALA A 22 -10.31 13.79 -37.39
N PHE A 23 -9.32 13.59 -38.25
CA PHE A 23 -7.94 13.39 -37.83
C PHE A 23 -7.42 14.68 -37.18
N GLY A 24 -6.84 14.54 -35.99
CA GLY A 24 -5.82 15.45 -35.46
C GLY A 24 -6.34 16.69 -34.72
N ALA A 25 -6.47 16.56 -33.40
CA ALA A 25 -5.80 17.51 -32.53
C ALA A 25 -4.54 16.79 -32.00
N PRO A 26 -3.35 17.41 -31.98
CA PRO A 26 -2.28 16.87 -31.16
C PRO A 26 -2.82 16.83 -29.73
N ALA A 27 -2.86 15.65 -29.12
CA ALA A 27 -3.02 15.56 -27.68
C ALA A 27 -1.90 16.43 -27.11
N GLU A 28 -2.27 17.55 -26.48
CA GLU A 28 -1.36 18.24 -25.58
C GLU A 28 -0.76 17.15 -24.70
N ALA A 29 0.57 17.06 -24.70
CA ALA A 29 1.26 16.13 -23.83
C ALA A 29 0.92 16.57 -22.40
N GLU A 30 -0.17 16.03 -21.85
CA GLU A 30 -0.45 16.08 -20.42
C GLU A 30 0.84 15.65 -19.76
N THR A 31 1.48 16.58 -19.07
CA THR A 31 2.59 16.28 -18.18
C THR A 31 2.08 15.22 -17.24
N ARG A 32 2.36 13.94 -17.52
CA ARG A 32 1.89 12.82 -16.71
C ARG A 32 2.25 13.13 -15.27
N LYS A 33 1.23 13.25 -14.42
CA LYS A 33 1.40 13.41 -12.98
C LYS A 33 2.33 12.29 -12.51
N ALA A 34 3.45 12.66 -11.89
CA ALA A 34 4.38 11.67 -11.36
C ALA A 34 3.68 10.93 -10.23
N TYR A 35 3.37 9.65 -10.45
CA TYR A 35 2.74 8.80 -9.45
C TYR A 35 3.78 8.29 -8.45
N LYS A 36 3.35 8.07 -7.22
CA LYS A 36 4.22 7.73 -6.09
C LYS A 36 3.78 6.44 -5.41
N ILE A 37 4.75 5.61 -5.00
CA ILE A 37 4.57 4.52 -4.03
C ILE A 37 5.24 4.90 -2.71
N VAL A 38 4.52 4.78 -1.60
CA VAL A 38 5.04 5.14 -0.28
C VAL A 38 5.28 3.88 0.56
N GLY A 39 6.47 3.77 1.16
CA GLY A 39 6.78 2.77 2.18
C GLY A 39 6.60 3.35 3.58
N ILE A 40 5.81 2.69 4.44
CA ILE A 40 5.58 3.11 5.84
C ILE A 40 6.30 2.14 6.78
N GLY A 41 7.37 2.61 7.41
CA GLY A 41 8.18 1.85 8.36
C GLY A 41 7.66 1.97 9.78
N CYS A 42 7.01 0.92 10.28
CA CYS A 42 6.43 0.86 11.62
C CYS A 42 7.36 0.23 12.66
N SER A 43 8.69 0.27 12.43
CA SER A 43 9.67 -0.09 13.44
C SER A 43 9.83 1.07 14.43
N PRO A 44 9.78 0.81 15.75
CA PRO A 44 10.10 1.86 16.74
C PRO A 44 11.59 2.21 16.74
N ARG A 45 12.45 1.40 16.10
CA ARG A 45 13.88 1.65 15.94
C ARG A 45 14.14 2.15 14.53
N LYS A 46 14.59 3.40 14.41
CA LYS A 46 14.91 4.06 13.14
C LYS A 46 16.06 3.38 12.41
N GLY A 47 15.96 3.30 11.08
CA GLY A 47 17.03 2.81 10.20
C GLY A 47 17.38 1.33 10.38
N LYS A 48 16.49 0.52 10.96
CA LYS A 48 16.72 -0.91 11.20
C LYS A 48 16.13 -1.78 10.09
N THR A 49 16.12 -3.09 10.29
CA THR A 49 15.85 -4.07 9.24
C THR A 49 14.50 -3.95 8.55
N THR A 50 13.44 -3.48 9.23
CA THR A 50 12.16 -3.15 8.56
C THR A 50 12.30 -1.99 7.60
N THR A 51 13.08 -0.96 7.96
CA THR A 51 13.40 0.18 7.10
C THR A 51 14.19 -0.28 5.88
N GLU A 52 15.23 -1.10 6.07
CA GLU A 52 16.02 -1.65 4.97
C GLU A 52 15.18 -2.54 4.04
N ALA A 53 14.28 -3.35 4.58
CA ALA A 53 13.34 -4.14 3.79
C ALA A 53 12.44 -3.26 2.90
N LEU A 54 11.93 -2.15 3.43
CA LEU A 54 11.11 -1.20 2.66
C LEU A 54 11.93 -0.50 1.58
N LYS A 55 13.17 -0.12 1.84
CA LYS A 55 14.07 0.44 0.81
C LYS A 55 14.24 -0.52 -0.36
N ILE A 56 14.40 -1.82 -0.08
CA ILE A 56 14.48 -2.87 -1.11
C ILE A 56 13.18 -2.94 -1.93
N CYS A 57 12.01 -2.92 -1.28
CA CYS A 57 10.73 -2.88 -1.98
C CYS A 57 10.59 -1.66 -2.89
N LEU A 58 10.89 -0.47 -2.38
CA LEU A 58 10.74 0.78 -3.11
C LEU A 58 11.73 0.87 -4.29
N ALA A 59 12.98 0.45 -4.10
CA ALA A 59 13.95 0.36 -5.21
C ALA A 59 13.44 -0.58 -6.31
N ALA A 60 12.92 -1.75 -5.95
CA ALA A 60 12.36 -2.70 -6.92
C ALA A 60 11.11 -2.15 -7.63
N ALA A 61 10.29 -1.34 -6.95
CA ALA A 61 9.16 -0.64 -7.57
C ALA A 61 9.63 0.35 -8.65
N GLN A 62 10.65 1.16 -8.35
CA GLN A 62 11.24 2.12 -9.30
C GLN A 62 11.88 1.44 -10.50
N GLU A 63 12.61 0.35 -10.28
CA GLU A 63 13.21 -0.46 -11.36
C GLU A 63 12.13 -1.03 -12.29
N GLN A 64 10.98 -1.39 -11.74
CA GLN A 64 9.90 -2.05 -12.48
C GLN A 64 9.04 -1.11 -13.32
N VAL A 65 8.87 0.14 -12.89
CA VAL A 65 8.04 1.14 -13.57
C VAL A 65 8.83 2.43 -13.72
N LYS A 66 9.23 2.74 -14.96
CA LYS A 66 9.93 4.00 -15.26
C LYS A 66 9.05 5.20 -14.95
N GLY A 67 9.60 6.16 -14.21
CA GLY A 67 8.92 7.43 -13.88
C GLY A 67 8.01 7.36 -12.66
N ILE A 68 7.93 6.23 -11.96
CA ILE A 68 7.28 6.17 -10.65
C ILE A 68 8.22 6.73 -9.57
N GLU A 69 7.70 7.60 -8.72
CA GLU A 69 8.41 8.10 -7.55
C GLU A 69 8.22 7.14 -6.38
N THR A 70 9.18 7.14 -5.45
CA THR A 70 9.03 6.43 -4.19
C THR A 70 9.45 7.28 -3.01
N GLU A 71 8.74 7.14 -1.90
CA GLU A 71 9.06 7.82 -0.66
C GLU A 71 9.01 6.83 0.50
N LEU A 72 10.00 6.90 1.39
CA LEU A 72 10.03 6.14 2.63
C LEU A 72 9.67 7.07 3.79
N ILE A 73 8.70 6.65 4.59
CA ILE A 73 8.32 7.33 5.83
C ILE A 73 8.56 6.37 6.98
N GLU A 74 9.52 6.70 7.83
CA GLU A 74 9.75 5.98 9.08
C GLU A 74 8.93 6.61 10.19
N LEU A 75 8.12 5.80 10.88
CA LEU A 75 7.33 6.25 12.03
C LEU A 75 8.14 6.26 13.33
N ALA A 76 9.40 5.80 13.28
CA ALA A 76 10.31 5.89 14.42
C ALA A 76 10.39 7.35 14.91
N ASP A 77 10.43 7.53 16.22
CA ASP A 77 10.41 8.82 16.93
C ASP A 77 9.09 9.62 16.88
N MET A 78 8.10 9.18 16.10
CA MET A 78 6.76 9.81 16.08
C MET A 78 5.91 9.38 17.27
N SER A 79 5.10 10.31 17.78
CA SER A 79 4.03 10.05 18.74
C SER A 79 2.71 9.91 18.00
N ILE A 80 2.14 8.69 18.00
CA ILE A 80 0.88 8.36 17.35
C ILE A 80 -0.06 7.75 18.41
N PRO A 81 -0.69 8.57 19.26
CA PRO A 81 -1.60 8.08 20.30
C PRO A 81 -2.88 7.47 19.68
N ALA A 82 -2.94 6.13 19.65
CA ALA A 82 -4.04 5.37 19.04
C ALA A 82 -5.42 5.71 19.61
N TYR A 83 -5.51 6.09 20.91
CA TYR A 83 -6.77 6.37 21.59
C TYR A 83 -7.54 7.55 20.97
N ILE A 84 -6.87 8.44 20.23
CA ILE A 84 -7.54 9.55 19.53
C ILE A 84 -8.46 9.03 18.43
N ALA A 85 -8.17 7.86 17.83
CA ALA A 85 -9.11 7.21 16.91
C ALA A 85 -10.45 6.86 17.60
N ALA A 86 -10.45 6.58 18.89
CA ALA A 86 -11.67 6.32 19.66
C ALA A 86 -12.41 7.60 20.11
N GLY A 87 -11.98 8.78 19.65
CA GLY A 87 -12.57 10.07 20.05
C GLY A 87 -12.15 10.56 21.44
N VAL A 88 -11.16 9.91 22.06
CA VAL A 88 -10.60 10.37 23.34
C VAL A 88 -9.65 11.55 23.06
N PRO A 89 -9.83 12.72 23.71
CA PRO A 89 -8.99 13.90 23.50
C PRO A 89 -7.52 13.63 23.80
N LEU A 90 -6.62 14.30 23.06
CA LEU A 90 -5.19 14.31 23.34
C LEU A 90 -4.96 14.81 24.77
N LYS A 91 -4.17 14.07 25.54
CA LYS A 91 -3.85 14.44 26.92
C LYS A 91 -2.91 15.64 26.94
N GLU A 92 -3.04 16.46 27.99
CA GLU A 92 -2.17 17.61 28.20
C GLU A 92 -0.69 17.18 28.22
N GLY A 93 0.14 17.88 27.42
CA GLY A 93 1.58 17.61 27.30
C GLY A 93 1.97 16.47 26.35
N GLU A 94 1.01 15.71 25.79
CA GLU A 94 1.31 14.71 24.76
C GLU A 94 1.43 15.35 23.36
N ARG A 95 2.17 14.69 22.46
CA ARG A 95 2.28 15.07 21.04
C ARG A 95 1.39 14.15 20.20
N ASP A 96 0.89 14.65 19.08
CA ASP A 96 0.27 13.84 18.03
C ASP A 96 0.84 14.23 16.66
N ASP A 97 1.71 13.39 16.13
CA ASP A 97 2.35 13.60 14.83
C ASP A 97 1.48 13.07 13.66
N PHE A 98 0.36 12.37 13.96
CA PHE A 98 -0.49 11.76 12.95
C PHE A 98 -1.17 12.76 12.00
N PRO A 99 -1.66 13.94 12.41
CA PRO A 99 -2.30 14.88 11.48
C PRO A 99 -1.39 15.33 10.32
N ALA A 100 -0.11 15.58 10.61
CA ALA A 100 0.88 15.93 9.57
C ALA A 100 1.14 14.74 8.62
N LEU A 101 1.19 13.52 9.18
CA LEU A 101 1.31 12.29 8.41
C LEU A 101 0.07 12.06 7.52
N GLN A 102 -1.14 12.29 8.04
CA GLN A 102 -2.40 12.17 7.30
C GLN A 102 -2.41 13.14 6.12
N ALA A 103 -2.06 14.41 6.34
CA ALA A 103 -2.03 15.40 5.27
C ALA A 103 -1.11 14.96 4.12
N LYS A 104 0.08 14.44 4.44
CA LYS A 104 1.01 13.89 3.44
C LYS A 104 0.44 12.66 2.73
N LEU A 105 -0.11 11.70 3.48
CA LEU A 105 -0.64 10.44 2.94
C LEU A 105 -2.00 10.57 2.22
N SER A 106 -2.59 11.76 2.24
CA SER A 106 -3.81 12.08 1.50
C SER A 106 -3.53 12.60 0.09
N ASP A 107 -2.26 12.70 -0.32
CA ASP A 107 -1.87 13.10 -1.68
C ASP A 107 -2.39 12.11 -2.75
N ASP A 108 -3.04 12.66 -3.78
CA ASP A 108 -3.59 11.91 -4.91
C ASP A 108 -2.52 11.38 -5.87
N THR A 109 -1.28 11.86 -5.78
CA THR A 109 -0.14 11.24 -6.50
C THR A 109 0.21 9.86 -5.92
N ILE A 110 -0.13 9.58 -4.65
CA ILE A 110 0.18 8.31 -4.00
C ILE A 110 -0.80 7.26 -4.49
N ILE A 111 -0.35 6.35 -5.35
CA ILE A 111 -1.21 5.30 -5.93
C ILE A 111 -0.96 3.93 -5.29
N GLY A 112 0.09 3.80 -4.49
CA GLY A 112 0.33 2.60 -3.71
C GLY A 112 1.09 2.81 -2.42
N ILE A 113 0.85 1.91 -1.47
CA ILE A 113 1.38 2.00 -0.10
C ILE A 113 1.88 0.62 0.33
N ILE A 114 3.10 0.55 0.87
CA ILE A 114 3.67 -0.67 1.45
C ILE A 114 3.89 -0.44 2.94
N VAL A 115 3.18 -1.18 3.78
CA VAL A 115 3.34 -1.09 5.25
C VAL A 115 4.29 -2.17 5.74
N GLY A 116 5.37 -1.77 6.41
CA GLY A 116 6.36 -2.67 6.99
C GLY A 116 6.35 -2.63 8.50
N SER A 117 6.32 -3.80 9.15
CA SER A 117 6.40 -3.91 10.62
C SER A 117 7.45 -4.94 11.04
N PRO A 118 8.17 -4.72 12.16
CA PRO A 118 8.78 -5.83 12.87
C PRO A 118 7.70 -6.73 13.48
N VAL A 119 8.04 -7.99 13.73
CA VAL A 119 7.18 -8.97 14.41
C VAL A 119 7.35 -8.86 15.92
N TYR A 120 6.26 -8.65 16.64
CA TYR A 120 6.16 -8.70 18.09
C TYR A 120 5.06 -9.69 18.48
N PHE A 121 5.41 -10.77 19.19
CA PHE A 121 4.47 -11.81 19.64
C PHE A 121 3.57 -12.37 18.51
N GLY A 122 4.16 -12.62 17.34
CA GLY A 122 3.45 -13.16 16.18
C GLY A 122 2.56 -12.16 15.44
N THR A 123 2.63 -10.87 15.76
CA THR A 123 1.85 -9.81 15.11
C THR A 123 2.67 -8.53 14.92
N MET A 124 2.03 -7.49 14.39
CA MET A 124 2.61 -6.19 14.13
C MET A 124 3.06 -5.47 15.41
N SER A 125 3.93 -4.47 15.27
CA SER A 125 4.33 -3.62 16.39
C SER A 125 3.16 -2.78 16.90
N ALA A 126 3.23 -2.36 18.17
CA ALA A 126 2.25 -1.42 18.73
C ALA A 126 2.18 -0.11 17.91
N LEU A 127 3.32 0.37 17.40
CA LEU A 127 3.40 1.53 16.52
C LEU A 127 2.66 1.30 15.18
N CYS A 128 2.78 0.12 14.59
CA CYS A 128 2.05 -0.25 13.38
C CYS A 128 0.55 -0.27 13.64
N LYS A 129 0.11 -0.86 14.75
CA LYS A 129 -1.32 -0.91 15.10
C LYS A 129 -1.88 0.48 15.38
N ALA A 130 -1.12 1.32 16.10
CA ALA A 130 -1.50 2.70 16.38
C ALA A 130 -1.67 3.52 15.08
N PHE A 131 -0.73 3.40 14.14
CA PHE A 131 -0.86 4.00 12.81
C PHE A 131 -2.12 3.53 12.08
N LEU A 132 -2.34 2.21 12.00
CA LEU A 132 -3.50 1.64 11.30
C LEU A 132 -4.84 2.03 11.94
N ASP A 133 -4.92 2.15 13.26
CA ASP A 133 -6.13 2.63 13.95
C ASP A 133 -6.43 4.10 13.63
N ARG A 134 -5.39 4.93 13.59
CA ARG A 134 -5.51 6.35 13.23
C ARG A 134 -5.85 6.55 11.76
N CYS A 135 -5.57 5.59 10.88
CA CYS A 135 -6.00 5.62 9.47
C CYS A 135 -7.50 5.75 9.27
N MET A 136 -8.36 5.57 10.28
CA MET A 136 -9.78 5.92 10.16
C MET A 136 -10.01 7.37 9.71
N ALA A 137 -9.04 8.26 9.96
CA ALA A 137 -9.09 9.65 9.52
C ALA A 137 -9.18 9.78 7.99
N PHE A 138 -8.59 8.86 7.21
CA PHE A 138 -8.71 8.86 5.75
C PHE A 138 -10.13 8.54 5.27
N ARG A 139 -10.92 7.80 6.07
CA ARG A 139 -12.35 7.56 5.80
C ARG A 139 -13.17 8.80 6.10
N ALA A 140 -12.89 9.46 7.23
CA ALA A 140 -13.53 10.72 7.59
C ALA A 140 -13.25 11.81 6.56
N ASP A 141 -12.07 11.79 5.94
CA ASP A 141 -11.65 12.66 4.85
C ASP A 141 -12.11 12.15 3.46
N GLY A 142 -13.36 11.68 3.36
CA GLY A 142 -13.94 11.27 2.07
C GLY A 142 -13.26 10.07 1.41
N PHE A 143 -12.82 9.08 2.22
CA PHE A 143 -12.19 7.84 1.75
C PHE A 143 -10.94 8.07 0.88
N ARG A 144 -10.01 8.93 1.32
CA ARG A 144 -8.78 9.27 0.58
C ARG A 144 -7.96 8.09 0.09
N TRP A 145 -8.02 6.94 0.78
CA TRP A 145 -7.28 5.74 0.43
C TRP A 145 -8.04 4.75 -0.46
N GLN A 146 -9.27 5.08 -0.84
CA GLN A 146 -10.08 4.23 -1.71
C GLN A 146 -9.31 3.86 -2.98
N ASN A 147 -9.47 2.59 -3.35
CA ASN A 147 -8.84 1.90 -4.46
C ASN A 147 -7.31 1.76 -4.38
N LYS A 148 -6.57 2.59 -3.61
CA LYS A 148 -5.08 2.58 -3.60
C LYS A 148 -4.54 1.15 -3.43
N VAL A 149 -3.48 0.82 -4.16
CA VAL A 149 -2.91 -0.54 -4.10
C VAL A 149 -2.01 -0.66 -2.88
N VAL A 150 -2.26 -1.67 -2.03
CA VAL A 150 -1.51 -1.84 -0.80
C VAL A 150 -0.79 -3.19 -0.71
N GLY A 151 0.43 -3.16 -0.18
CA GLY A 151 1.22 -4.33 0.17
C GLY A 151 1.65 -4.27 1.63
N ALA A 152 2.08 -5.41 2.17
CA ALA A 152 2.63 -5.48 3.51
C ALA A 152 3.88 -6.36 3.57
N LEU A 153 4.81 -5.99 4.45
CA LEU A 153 5.98 -6.79 4.78
C LEU A 153 6.18 -6.90 6.29
N ALA A 154 6.83 -7.99 6.71
CA ALA A 154 7.18 -8.20 8.10
C ALA A 154 8.61 -8.72 8.27
N VAL A 155 9.29 -8.25 9.32
CA VAL A 155 10.64 -8.69 9.68
C VAL A 155 10.62 -9.32 11.08
N GLY A 156 10.98 -10.59 11.19
CA GLY A 156 11.04 -11.32 12.47
C GLY A 156 12.46 -11.74 12.81
N SER A 157 12.77 -11.90 14.11
CA SER A 157 14.05 -12.43 14.59
C SER A 157 14.21 -13.94 14.37
N SER A 158 13.11 -14.65 14.12
CA SER A 158 13.10 -16.05 13.69
C SER A 158 12.44 -16.14 12.32
N ARG A 159 12.95 -17.02 11.46
CA ARG A 159 12.44 -17.16 10.07
C ARG A 159 10.92 -17.38 9.98
N ASN A 160 10.36 -18.18 10.87
CA ASN A 160 8.92 -18.50 10.90
C ASN A 160 8.27 -17.99 12.21
N GLY A 161 8.71 -16.84 12.71
CA GLY A 161 8.29 -16.28 14.01
C GLY A 161 6.97 -15.50 13.98
N GLY A 162 6.17 -15.61 12.92
CA GLY A 162 4.88 -14.92 12.76
C GLY A 162 4.86 -13.80 11.73
N GLN A 163 5.83 -13.74 10.82
CA GLN A 163 5.84 -12.77 9.71
C GLN A 163 4.57 -12.86 8.86
N GLU A 164 4.12 -14.08 8.54
CA GLU A 164 2.91 -14.29 7.73
C GLU A 164 1.66 -13.78 8.46
N LEU A 165 1.52 -14.09 9.75
CA LEU A 165 0.42 -13.59 10.59
C LEU A 165 0.44 -12.06 10.72
N THR A 166 1.63 -11.47 10.81
CA THR A 166 1.83 -10.02 10.86
C THR A 166 1.42 -9.36 9.54
N VAL A 167 1.85 -9.91 8.40
CA VAL A 167 1.44 -9.44 7.06
C VAL A 167 -0.08 -9.56 6.90
N GLN A 168 -0.66 -10.68 7.31
CA GLN A 168 -2.10 -10.91 7.24
C GLN A 168 -2.86 -9.89 8.10
N SER A 169 -2.44 -9.65 9.34
CA SER A 169 -3.12 -8.71 10.23
C SER A 169 -3.05 -7.26 9.74
N ILE A 170 -1.90 -6.83 9.18
CA ILE A 170 -1.76 -5.52 8.54
C ILE A 170 -2.74 -5.40 7.36
N LYS A 171 -2.75 -6.39 6.46
CA LYS A 171 -3.63 -6.36 5.28
C LYS A 171 -5.11 -6.36 5.66
N THR A 172 -5.50 -7.15 6.66
CA THR A 172 -6.88 -7.16 7.18
C THR A 172 -7.29 -5.78 7.70
N ALA A 173 -6.42 -5.08 8.43
CA ALA A 173 -6.71 -3.72 8.87
C ALA A 173 -6.84 -2.73 7.70
N LEU A 174 -5.94 -2.83 6.71
CA LEU A 174 -5.95 -1.97 5.53
C LEU A 174 -7.21 -2.15 4.67
N LEU A 175 -7.76 -3.36 4.56
CA LEU A 175 -9.02 -3.60 3.83
C LEU A 175 -10.20 -2.75 4.34
N GLY A 176 -10.15 -2.29 5.59
CA GLY A 176 -11.12 -1.33 6.14
C GLY A 176 -11.09 0.06 5.49
N GLN A 177 -10.14 0.33 4.59
CA GLN A 177 -9.95 1.58 3.85
C GLN A 177 -10.43 1.53 2.38
N ASP A 178 -11.09 0.43 1.97
CA ASP A 178 -11.55 0.21 0.58
C ASP A 178 -10.39 0.22 -0.43
N VAL A 179 -9.26 -0.41 -0.05
CA VAL A 179 -8.02 -0.52 -0.83
C VAL A 179 -7.96 -1.82 -1.64
N ILE A 180 -7.04 -1.88 -2.62
CA ILE A 180 -6.73 -3.09 -3.36
C ILE A 180 -5.48 -3.75 -2.74
N ALA A 181 -5.68 -4.75 -1.89
CA ALA A 181 -4.58 -5.43 -1.21
C ALA A 181 -3.95 -6.54 -2.07
N VAL A 182 -2.63 -6.47 -2.32
CA VAL A 182 -1.88 -7.42 -3.14
C VAL A 182 -0.85 -8.23 -2.34
N GLY A 183 -0.44 -9.38 -2.87
CA GLY A 183 0.68 -10.17 -2.37
C GLY A 183 2.00 -9.81 -3.06
N THR A 184 3.02 -10.65 -2.94
CA THR A 184 4.34 -10.39 -3.57
C THR A 184 4.34 -10.51 -5.09
N GLY A 185 3.38 -11.22 -5.70
CA GLY A 185 3.40 -11.47 -7.14
C GLY A 185 4.52 -12.43 -7.56
N GLN A 186 4.71 -12.64 -8.85
CA GLN A 186 5.71 -13.60 -9.36
C GLN A 186 7.15 -13.08 -9.15
N PRO A 187 8.13 -13.97 -8.89
CA PRO A 187 8.00 -15.44 -8.77
C PRO A 187 7.59 -15.95 -7.38
N SER A 188 7.66 -15.15 -6.31
CA SER A 188 7.44 -15.69 -4.96
C SER A 188 5.99 -16.00 -4.62
N VAL A 189 4.99 -15.28 -5.15
CA VAL A 189 3.53 -15.48 -4.93
C VAL A 189 3.18 -15.79 -3.47
N ARG A 190 3.46 -14.85 -2.57
CA ARG A 190 3.17 -14.91 -1.12
C ARG A 190 2.16 -13.85 -0.71
N ILE A 191 1.59 -13.98 0.48
CA ILE A 191 0.62 -13.02 1.05
C ILE A 191 1.20 -11.61 1.26
N GLY A 192 2.53 -11.50 1.35
CA GLY A 192 3.36 -10.30 1.48
C GLY A 192 4.81 -10.73 1.69
N ALA A 193 5.71 -9.78 1.91
CA ALA A 193 7.14 -10.10 2.05
C ALA A 193 7.48 -10.50 3.50
N THR A 194 8.26 -11.56 3.65
CA THR A 194 8.63 -12.12 4.96
C THR A 194 10.15 -12.18 5.07
N LEU A 195 10.71 -11.39 5.98
CA LEU A 195 12.16 -11.27 6.15
C LEU A 195 12.61 -11.76 7.52
N TRP A 196 13.86 -12.21 7.56
CA TRP A 196 14.51 -12.75 8.73
C TRP A 196 15.68 -11.84 9.14
N ASN A 197 15.52 -11.24 10.32
CA ASN A 197 16.55 -10.47 10.99
C ASN A 197 17.54 -11.41 11.69
N GLN A 198 18.81 -11.33 11.30
CA GLN A 198 19.95 -12.01 11.89
C GLN A 198 20.92 -10.92 12.38
N ASP A 199 21.00 -10.73 13.69
CA ASP A 199 21.90 -9.75 14.33
C ASP A 199 21.78 -8.32 13.76
N ASP A 200 20.55 -7.80 13.74
CA ASP A 200 20.22 -6.46 13.20
C ASP A 200 20.51 -6.31 11.69
N SER A 201 20.67 -7.42 10.96
CA SER A 201 20.88 -7.48 9.52
C SER A 201 19.87 -8.39 8.83
N ILE A 202 19.54 -8.07 7.57
CA ILE A 202 18.77 -8.94 6.65
C ILE A 202 19.61 -9.35 5.44
N ALA A 203 20.89 -8.98 5.39
CA ALA A 203 21.74 -9.14 4.22
C ALA A 203 21.86 -10.61 3.76
N ASP A 204 21.89 -11.53 4.72
CA ASP A 204 22.02 -12.97 4.45
C ASP A 204 20.68 -13.67 4.18
N ASP A 205 19.54 -12.97 4.27
CA ASP A 205 18.22 -13.51 3.96
C ASP A 205 17.85 -13.30 2.49
N SER A 206 18.56 -14.00 1.59
CA SER A 206 18.35 -13.92 0.14
C SER A 206 16.89 -14.20 -0.27
N PHE A 207 16.21 -15.14 0.41
CA PHE A 207 14.80 -15.40 0.18
C PHE A 207 13.92 -14.21 0.57
N GLY A 208 14.10 -13.67 1.79
CA GLY A 208 13.27 -12.57 2.27
C GLY A 208 13.48 -11.31 1.43
N ILE A 209 14.72 -11.01 1.07
CA ILE A 209 15.08 -9.96 0.09
C ILE A 209 14.36 -10.20 -1.24
N GLY A 210 14.33 -11.44 -1.73
CA GLY A 210 13.57 -11.82 -2.93
C GLY A 210 12.09 -11.47 -2.83
N THR A 211 11.44 -11.85 -1.72
CA THR A 211 10.02 -11.54 -1.50
C THR A 211 9.75 -10.03 -1.39
N ALA A 212 10.66 -9.26 -0.80
CA ALA A 212 10.57 -7.80 -0.71
C ALA A 212 10.65 -7.15 -2.09
N LYS A 213 11.61 -7.57 -2.93
CA LYS A 213 11.72 -7.11 -4.30
C LYS A 213 10.44 -7.42 -5.10
N ASP A 214 9.95 -8.64 -5.00
CA ASP A 214 8.72 -9.07 -5.67
C ASP A 214 7.52 -8.20 -5.26
N LEU A 215 7.33 -7.99 -3.95
CA LEU A 215 6.27 -7.13 -3.43
C LEU A 215 6.32 -5.71 -4.02
N GLY A 216 7.51 -5.10 -4.01
CA GLY A 216 7.72 -3.77 -4.58
C GLY A 216 7.29 -3.70 -6.05
N ARG A 217 7.76 -4.66 -6.86
CA ARG A 217 7.40 -4.76 -8.28
C ARG A 217 5.90 -4.92 -8.47
N HIS A 218 5.28 -5.83 -7.72
CA HIS A 218 3.88 -6.17 -7.92
C HIS A 218 2.93 -5.04 -7.52
N VAL A 219 3.22 -4.35 -6.40
CA VAL A 219 2.49 -3.14 -6.00
C VAL A 219 2.57 -2.09 -7.10
N ALA A 220 3.77 -1.80 -7.62
CA ALA A 220 3.95 -0.82 -8.70
C ALA A 220 3.20 -1.22 -9.98
N GLN A 221 3.29 -2.49 -10.41
CA GLN A 221 2.60 -2.97 -11.60
C GLN A 221 1.08 -2.88 -11.50
N VAL A 222 0.50 -3.31 -10.37
CA VAL A 222 -0.96 -3.27 -10.18
C VAL A 222 -1.44 -1.84 -10.03
N ALA A 223 -0.71 -0.99 -9.30
CA ALA A 223 -1.04 0.43 -9.17
C ALA A 223 -1.03 1.10 -10.55
N MET A 224 -0.01 0.87 -11.38
CA MET A 224 0.00 1.48 -12.71
C MET A 224 -1.13 1.00 -13.61
N LYS A 225 -1.57 -0.26 -13.51
CA LYS A 225 -2.72 -0.76 -14.29
C LYS A 225 -4.06 -0.10 -13.91
N MET A 226 -4.15 0.45 -12.70
CA MET A 226 -5.36 1.05 -12.17
C MET A 226 -5.39 2.58 -12.35
N TRP A 227 -4.23 3.24 -12.49
CA TRP A 227 -4.09 4.71 -12.57
C TRP A 227 -3.54 5.28 -13.88
N ALA A 228 -3.02 4.43 -14.79
CA ALA A 228 -2.49 4.85 -16.09
C ALA A 228 -3.36 4.36 -17.24
#